data_AF-A0A6I3ZV81-F1
#
_entry.id   AF-A0A6I3ZV81-F1
#
_cell.length_a   1.000
_cell.length_b   1.000
_cell.length_c   1.000
_cell.angle_alpha   90.00
_cell.angle_beta   90.00
_cell.angle_gamma   90.00
#
_symmetry.space_group_name_H-M   'P 1'
#
loop_
_entity.id
_entity.type
_entity.pdbx_description
1 polymer ?
#
loop_
_entity_poly.entity_id
_entity_poly.type
_entity_poly.pdbx_seq_one_letter_code
_entity_poly.pdbx_strand_id
1 'polypeptide(L)' 'MKARVYDDVVLTVDVPGNSGDRIIPKGTRGAVIEAFNQPTERYAVIVNIPDDSSLSGSRRDNVILYPDQFDVAPTD' A
#
# COMPACT_ATOMS: atom_id res chain seq x y z
N MET A 1 -15.20 -3.53 5.94
CA MET A 1 -13.76 -3.18 5.92
C MET A 1 -12.93 -4.45 5.93
N LYS A 2 -12.32 -4.76 4.78
CA LYS A 2 -11.31 -5.79 4.56
C LYS A 2 -10.10 -5.69 5.51
N ALA A 3 -9.68 -4.48 5.86
CA ALA A 3 -8.51 -4.24 6.73
C ALA A 3 -8.77 -3.17 7.80
N ARG A 4 -7.85 -3.03 8.75
CA ARG A 4 -7.82 -2.06 9.84
C ARG A 4 -6.50 -1.28 9.81
N VAL A 5 -6.46 -0.16 10.51
CA VAL A 5 -5.21 0.60 10.71
C VAL A 5 -4.17 -0.31 11.37
N TYR A 6 -2.94 -0.25 10.87
CA TYR A 6 -1.79 -1.09 11.22
C TYR A 6 -1.81 -2.54 10.71
N ASP A 7 -2.83 -2.95 9.95
CA ASP A 7 -2.74 -4.22 9.21
C ASP A 7 -1.64 -4.10 8.15
N ASP A 8 -0.75 -5.09 8.11
CA ASP A 8 0.17 -5.28 6.99
C ASP A 8 -0.61 -5.81 5.79
N VAL A 9 -0.26 -5.31 4.60
CA VAL A 9 -0.90 -5.69 3.35
C VAL A 9 0.11 -5.95 2.26
N VAL A 10 -0.30 -6.74 1.26
CA VAL A 10 0.48 -7.02 0.06
C VAL A 10 -0.35 -6.68 -1.15
N LEU A 11 0.20 -5.87 -2.07
CA LEU A 11 -0.49 -5.53 -3.30
C LEU A 11 -0.71 -6.76 -4.18
N THR A 12 -1.93 -6.92 -4.70
CA THR A 12 -2.30 -8.01 -5.62
C THR A 12 -2.21 -7.60 -7.09
N VAL A 13 -2.16 -6.30 -7.35
CA VAL A 13 -2.05 -5.69 -8.68
C VAL A 13 -1.00 -4.57 -8.67
N ASP A 14 -0.55 -4.17 -9.84
CA ASP A 14 0.22 -2.96 -10.01
C ASP A 14 -0.67 -1.73 -9.75
N VAL A 15 -0.16 -0.74 -9.01
CA VAL A 15 -0.92 0.48 -8.67
C VAL A 15 -0.11 1.73 -9.01
N PRO A 16 -0.76 2.84 -9.41
CA PRO A 16 -0.06 4.10 -9.59
C PRO A 16 0.48 4.60 -8.25
N GLY A 17 1.75 5.00 -8.23
CA GLY A 17 2.31 5.76 -7.12
C GLY A 17 1.72 7.16 -7.04
N ASN A 18 1.77 7.74 -5.86
CA ASN A 18 1.30 9.11 -5.64
C ASN A 18 2.41 10.12 -6.00
N SER A 19 3.66 9.68 -5.95
CA SER A 19 4.85 10.45 -6.35
C SER A 19 5.23 10.25 -7.84
N GLY A 20 4.37 10.75 -8.75
CA GLY A 20 4.60 10.80 -10.20
C GLY A 20 4.12 9.58 -11.00
N ASP A 21 4.50 9.48 -12.28
CA ASP A 21 4.07 8.40 -13.23
C ASP A 21 4.65 7.01 -12.91
N ARG A 22 5.10 6.76 -11.69
CA ARG A 22 5.77 5.50 -11.32
C ARG A 22 4.73 4.48 -10.87
N ILE A 23 4.74 3.33 -11.52
CA ILE A 23 3.97 2.15 -11.10
C ILE A 23 4.65 1.50 -9.89
N ILE A 24 3.85 1.19 -8.87
CA ILE A 24 4.24 0.36 -7.74
C ILE A 24 3.86 -1.08 -8.07
N PRO A 25 4.82 -2.00 -8.09
CA PRO A 25 4.56 -3.36 -8.56
C PRO A 25 3.70 -4.14 -7.57
N LYS A 26 2.88 -5.05 -8.11
CA LYS A 26 2.29 -6.18 -7.38
C LYS A 26 3.33 -6.85 -6.48
N GLY A 27 2.90 -7.30 -5.31
CA GLY A 27 3.74 -7.96 -4.32
C GLY A 27 4.46 -6.97 -3.39
N THR A 28 4.37 -5.66 -3.65
CA THR A 28 4.89 -4.66 -2.72
C THR A 28 4.12 -4.74 -1.40
N ARG A 29 4.86 -4.72 -0.29
CA ARG A 29 4.28 -4.70 1.06
C ARG A 29 4.07 -3.28 1.55
N GLY A 30 3.03 -3.09 2.34
CA GLY A 30 2.75 -1.85 3.02
C GLY A 30 1.96 -2.05 4.29
N ALA A 31 1.68 -0.96 4.98
CA ALA A 31 0.85 -0.94 6.18
C ALA A 31 -0.30 0.04 6.00
N VAL A 32 -1.50 -0.34 6.44
CA VAL A 32 -2.67 0.55 6.45
C VAL A 32 -2.46 1.65 7.49
N ILE A 33 -2.52 2.90 7.05
CA ILE A 33 -2.44 4.08 7.93
C ILE A 33 -3.80 4.72 8.17
N GLU A 34 -4.76 4.51 7.26
CA GLU A 34 -6.15 4.97 7.40
C GLU A 34 -7.11 4.06 6.63
N ALA A 35 -8.31 3.85 7.18
CA ALA A 35 -9.37 3.07 6.54
C ALA A 35 -10.65 3.90 6.44
N PHE A 36 -11.15 4.09 5.22
CA PHE A 36 -12.35 4.85 4.91
C PHE A 36 -13.49 3.89 4.57
N ASN A 37 -14.68 4.10 5.13
CA ASN A 37 -15.86 3.29 4.84
C ASN A 37 -16.95 4.04 4.04
N GLN A 38 -16.79 5.35 3.82
CA GLN A 38 -17.75 6.20 3.10
C GLN A 38 -17.03 7.22 2.22
N PRO A 39 -17.53 7.53 1.00
CA PRO A 39 -18.67 6.90 0.33
C PRO A 39 -18.37 5.51 -0.27
N THR A 40 -17.10 5.08 -0.27
CA THR A 40 -16.67 3.77 -0.77
C THR A 40 -15.54 3.28 0.12
N GLU A 41 -15.48 1.97 0.36
CA GLU A 41 -14.41 1.37 1.16
C GLU A 41 -13.04 1.59 0.47
N ARG A 42 -12.11 2.26 1.16
CA ARG A 42 -10.75 2.56 0.68
C ARG A 42 -9.74 2.56 1.82
N TYR A 43 -8.47 2.45 1.47
CA TYR A 43 -7.38 2.37 2.43
C TYR A 43 -6.24 3.28 2.02
N ALA A 44 -5.81 4.16 2.92
CA ALA A 44 -4.50 4.78 2.78
C ALA A 44 -3.45 3.80 3.27
N VAL A 45 -2.50 3.46 2.40
CA VAL A 45 -1.45 2.48 2.68
C VAL A 45 -0.11 3.13 2.39
N ILE A 46 0.81 3.03 3.35
CA ILE A 46 2.21 3.37 3.12
C ILE A 46 2.94 2.12 2.63
N VAL A 47 3.43 2.16 1.40
CA VAL A 47 4.18 1.05 0.79
C VAL A 47 5.69 1.29 0.92
N ASN A 48 6.45 0.22 1.14
CA ASN A 48 7.92 0.26 1.11
C ASN A 48 8.40 -0.28 -0.24
N ILE A 49 8.99 0.58 -1.04
CA ILE A 49 9.47 0.27 -2.40
C ILE A 49 11.00 0.21 -2.36
N PRO A 50 11.64 -0.90 -2.76
CA PRO A 50 13.09 -0.96 -2.89
C PRO A 50 13.61 0.16 -3.80
N ASP A 51 14.63 0.87 -3.35
CA ASP A 51 15.25 1.96 -4.10
C ASP A 51 16.71 2.11 -3.67
N ASP A 52 17.61 1.52 -4.47
CA ASP A 52 19.06 1.54 -4.22
C ASP A 52 19.66 2.95 -4.30
N SER A 53 18.93 3.92 -4.86
CA SER A 53 19.35 5.33 -4.87
C SER A 53 19.00 6.09 -3.59
N SER A 54 18.14 5.51 -2.74
CA SER A 54 17.78 6.06 -1.43
C SER A 54 18.81 5.68 -0.37
N LEU A 55 19.13 6.62 0.54
CA LEU A 55 20.03 6.35 1.68
C LEU A 55 19.52 5.23 2.59
N SER A 56 18.21 4.99 2.65
CA SER A 56 17.61 3.89 3.41
C SER A 56 17.49 2.58 2.63
N GLY A 57 17.92 2.53 1.37
CA GLY A 57 17.73 1.37 0.47
C GLY A 57 16.27 1.14 0.04
N SER A 58 15.36 2.01 0.46
CA SER A 58 13.96 1.99 0.10
C SER A 58 13.39 3.40 0.08
N ARG A 59 12.39 3.63 -0.75
CA ARG A 59 11.51 4.80 -0.68
C ARG A 59 10.13 4.40 -0.19
N ARG A 60 9.42 5.34 0.40
CA ARG A 60 8.01 5.16 0.81
C ARG A 60 7.10 5.95 -0.10
N ASP A 61 5.94 5.39 -0.40
CA ASP A 61 4.87 6.10 -1.10
C ASP A 61 3.53 5.84 -0.39
N ASN A 62 2.63 6.83 -0.42
CA ASN A 62 1.31 6.75 0.18
C ASN A 62 0.28 6.58 -0.93
N VAL A 63 -0.37 5.42 -0.99
CA VAL A 63 -1.36 5.10 -2.01
C VAL A 63 -2.75 4.92 -1.42
N ILE A 64 -3.77 5.24 -2.20
CA ILE A 64 -5.16 4.92 -1.87
C ILE A 64 -5.55 3.64 -2.63
N LEU A 65 -5.90 2.60 -1.88
CA LEU A 65 -6.25 1.29 -2.42
C LEU A 65 -7.73 0.98 -2.24
N TYR A 66 -8.30 0.30 -3.22
CA TYR A 66 -9.57 -0.42 -3.10
C TYR A 66 -9.35 -1.82 -2.49
N PRO A 67 -10.39 -2.43 -1.88
CA PRO A 67 -10.26 -3.73 -1.21
C PRO A 67 -9.75 -4.88 -2.10
N ASP A 68 -9.93 -4.80 -3.41
CA ASP A 68 -9.52 -5.82 -4.38
C ASP A 68 -8.04 -5.70 -4.82
N GLN A 69 -7.36 -4.60 -4.46
CA GLN A 69 -5.98 -4.31 -4.90
C GLN A 69 -4.88 -4.79 -3.95
N PHE A 70 -5.25 -5.37 -2.80
CA PHE A 70 -4.31 -5.89 -1.82
C PHE A 70 -4.92 -7.03 -1.03
N ASP A 71 -4.09 -7.86 -0.41
CA ASP A 71 -4.52 -8.81 0.63
C ASP A 71 -3.90 -8.46 1.97
N VAL A 72 -4.62 -8.74 3.06
CA VAL A 72 -4.12 -8.56 4.43
C VAL A 72 -3.11 -9.67 4.71
N ALA A 73 -1.90 -9.29 5.07
CA ALA A 73 -0.86 -10.22 5.46
C ALA A 73 -1.19 -10.83 6.83
N PRO A 74 -0.83 -12.11 7.08
CA PRO A 74 -0.99 -12.70 8.40
C PRO A 74 -0.15 -11.92 9.42
N THR A 75 -0.76 -11.59 10.56
CA THR A 75 -0.04 -11.15 11.75
C THR A 75 0.52 -12.41 12.41
N ASP A 76 1.85 -12.53 12.48
CA ASP A 76 2.53 -13.57 13.27
C ASP A 76 2.52 -13.18 14.76
#